data_AF-A0A1A9WVZ5-F1
#
_entry.id   AF-A0A1A9WVZ5-F1
#
_cell.length_a   1.000
_cell.length_b   1.000
_cell.length_c   1.000
_cell.angle_alpha   90.00
_cell.angle_beta   90.00
_cell.angle_gamma   90.00
#
_symmetry.space_group_name_H-M   'P 1'
#
loop_
_entity.id
_entity.type
_entity.pdbx_description
1 polymer ?
#
loop_
_entity_poly.entity_id
_entity_poly.type
_entity_poly.pdbx_seq_one_letter_code
_entity_poly.pdbx_strand_id
1 'polypeptide(L)'
;MGVDLRNLDELDNKLQQAEVNYSLPTIFLAECVLVYIEMQNCKNLLKWISKKFSNAVFVNYEQVNMNDRFGEVMLNNLRSRGCSLASVEACVSLETQISRFLECGWSGCRAWDMVQVYQSLPEAERQRIERIEMLDEGELLLQLFQHYCLVVAWIGELFQDIEITCVNVVEKRMSWLNIE
;
A
#
# COMPACT_ATOMS: atom_id res chain seq x y z
N MET A 1 -19.36 -8.56 -6.29
CA MET A 1 -19.75 -8.78 -4.88
C MET A 1 -19.77 -7.42 -4.20
N GLY A 2 -20.91 -6.96 -3.68
CA GLY A 2 -20.97 -5.73 -2.89
C GLY A 2 -21.01 -6.10 -1.41
N VAL A 3 -20.08 -5.62 -0.60
CA VAL A 3 -20.01 -5.91 0.84
C VAL A 3 -19.34 -4.75 1.57
N ASP A 4 -19.79 -4.47 2.78
CA ASP A 4 -19.12 -3.51 3.65
C ASP A 4 -17.90 -4.18 4.31
N LEU A 5 -16.71 -3.65 4.08
CA LEU A 5 -15.46 -4.19 4.63
C LEU A 5 -15.40 -4.12 6.17
N ARG A 6 -16.30 -3.35 6.80
CA ARG A 6 -16.48 -3.28 8.25
C ARG A 6 -17.29 -4.46 8.80
N ASN A 7 -18.03 -5.17 7.95
CA ASN A 7 -18.84 -6.33 8.32
C ASN A 7 -18.12 -7.63 7.92
N LEU A 8 -17.24 -8.11 8.79
CA LEU A 8 -16.40 -9.27 8.50
C LEU A 8 -17.17 -10.58 8.37
N ASP A 9 -18.30 -10.74 9.08
CA ASP A 9 -19.13 -11.93 8.98
C ASP A 9 -19.77 -12.01 7.58
N GLU A 10 -20.27 -10.89 7.07
CA GLU A 10 -20.83 -10.83 5.72
C GLU A 10 -19.75 -11.01 4.65
N LEU A 11 -18.55 -10.45 4.86
CA LEU A 11 -17.40 -10.65 3.99
C LEU A 11 -17.01 -12.13 3.90
N ASP A 12 -16.82 -12.81 5.04
CA ASP A 12 -16.46 -14.23 5.07
C ASP A 12 -17.54 -15.09 4.40
N ASN A 13 -18.82 -14.84 4.68
CA ASN A 13 -19.93 -15.55 4.05
C ASN A 13 -19.91 -15.40 2.52
N LYS A 14 -19.67 -14.19 2.01
CA LYS A 14 -19.64 -13.94 0.57
C LYS A 14 -18.41 -14.54 -0.12
N LEU A 15 -17.25 -14.52 0.54
CA LEU A 15 -16.05 -15.17 0.02
C LEU A 15 -16.20 -16.70 0.00
N GLN A 16 -16.86 -17.28 1.01
CA GLN A 16 -17.20 -18.72 1.01
C GLN A 16 -18.20 -19.08 -0.10
N GLN A 17 -19.24 -18.27 -0.31
CA GLN A 17 -20.19 -18.46 -1.41
C GLN A 17 -19.53 -18.33 -2.79
N ALA A 18 -18.48 -17.53 -2.90
CA ALA A 18 -17.65 -17.41 -4.09
C ALA A 18 -16.57 -18.50 -4.19
N GLU A 19 -16.58 -19.49 -3.29
CA GLU A 19 -15.66 -20.63 -3.26
C GLU A 19 -14.18 -20.24 -3.21
N VAL A 20 -13.86 -19.13 -2.53
CA VAL A 20 -12.48 -18.66 -2.36
C VAL A 20 -11.67 -19.70 -1.57
N ASN A 21 -10.58 -20.17 -2.18
CA ASN A 21 -9.66 -21.10 -1.53
C ASN A 21 -8.58 -20.35 -0.75
N TYR A 22 -8.74 -20.32 0.57
CA TYR A 22 -7.83 -19.66 1.51
C TYR A 22 -6.40 -20.25 1.56
N SER A 23 -6.17 -21.42 0.97
CA SER A 23 -4.84 -22.04 0.90
C SER A 23 -4.01 -21.58 -0.30
N LEU A 24 -4.62 -20.88 -1.27
CA LEU A 24 -3.92 -20.39 -2.45
C LEU A 24 -3.24 -19.04 -2.17
N PRO A 25 -2.06 -18.78 -2.76
CA PRO A 25 -1.46 -17.45 -2.75
C PRO A 25 -2.43 -16.39 -3.24
N THR A 26 -2.71 -15.39 -2.41
CA THR A 26 -3.73 -14.37 -2.69
C THR A 26 -3.15 -12.96 -2.60
N ILE A 27 -3.49 -12.11 -3.57
CA ILE A 27 -3.15 -10.69 -3.58
C ILE A 27 -4.39 -9.89 -3.16
N PHE A 28 -4.23 -9.02 -2.16
CA PHE A 28 -5.20 -8.01 -1.77
C PHE A 28 -4.73 -6.65 -2.24
N LEU A 29 -5.62 -5.88 -2.85
CA LEU A 29 -5.36 -4.52 -3.32
C LEU A 29 -6.30 -3.55 -2.61
N ALA A 30 -5.75 -2.57 -1.92
CA ALA A 30 -6.48 -1.44 -1.36
C ALA A 30 -5.89 -0.14 -1.92
N GLU A 31 -6.54 0.42 -2.93
CA GLU A 31 -6.11 1.66 -3.56
C GLU A 31 -7.01 2.81 -3.08
N CYS A 32 -6.48 3.63 -2.17
CA CYS A 32 -7.20 4.67 -1.44
C CYS A 32 -8.47 4.13 -0.77
N VAL A 33 -8.36 3.06 0.04
CA VAL A 33 -9.53 2.44 0.71
C VAL A 33 -9.44 2.50 2.22
N LEU A 34 -8.35 1.99 2.83
CA LEU A 34 -8.28 1.80 4.28
C LEU A 34 -8.36 3.11 5.05
N VAL A 35 -7.85 4.20 4.49
CA VAL A 35 -7.92 5.56 5.06
C VAL A 35 -9.35 6.04 5.36
N TYR A 36 -10.37 5.52 4.67
CA TYR A 36 -11.78 5.89 4.88
C TYR A 36 -12.51 5.04 5.92
N ILE A 37 -11.92 3.91 6.33
CA ILE A 37 -12.48 3.00 7.31
C ILE A 37 -11.89 3.35 8.68
N GLU A 38 -12.65 3.24 9.77
CA GLU A 38 -12.15 3.52 11.10
C GLU A 38 -10.99 2.58 11.48
N MET A 39 -10.00 3.09 12.22
CA MET A 39 -8.76 2.38 12.54
C MET A 39 -9.00 0.97 13.08
N GLN A 40 -9.96 0.84 14.00
CA GLN A 40 -10.28 -0.44 14.62
C GLN A 40 -10.85 -1.45 13.60
N ASN A 41 -11.68 -0.99 12.66
CA ASN A 41 -12.23 -1.83 11.60
C ASN A 41 -11.14 -2.26 10.60
N CYS A 42 -10.21 -1.37 10.26
CA CYS A 42 -9.01 -1.73 9.49
C CYS A 42 -8.19 -2.82 10.21
N LYS A 43 -7.89 -2.64 11.50
CA LYS A 43 -7.16 -3.65 12.29
C LYS A 43 -7.90 -4.98 12.34
N ASN A 44 -9.23 -4.96 12.45
CA ASN A 44 -10.05 -6.19 12.44
C ASN A 44 -9.96 -6.90 11.09
N LEU A 45 -10.09 -6.18 9.97
CA LEU A 45 -9.95 -6.73 8.63
C LEU A 45 -8.56 -7.34 8.40
N LEU A 46 -7.50 -6.60 8.71
CA LEU A 46 -6.13 -7.06 8.52
C LEU A 46 -5.80 -8.30 9.36
N LYS A 47 -6.31 -8.37 10.61
CA LYS A 47 -6.20 -9.56 11.47
C LYS A 47 -7.02 -10.73 10.99
N TRP A 48 -8.17 -10.47 10.37
CA TRP A 48 -9.01 -11.52 9.80
C TRP A 48 -8.32 -12.16 8.59
N ILE A 49 -7.74 -11.34 7.71
CA ILE A 49 -6.97 -11.83 6.55
C ILE A 49 -5.78 -12.68 7.01
N SER A 50 -4.96 -12.18 7.94
CA SER A 50 -3.76 -12.88 8.41
C SER A 50 -4.04 -14.22 9.08
N LYS A 51 -5.22 -14.41 9.66
CA LYS A 51 -5.65 -15.68 10.25
C LYS A 51 -6.24 -16.66 9.23
N LYS A 52 -6.85 -16.16 8.15
CA LYS A 52 -7.55 -16.98 7.15
C LYS A 52 -6.61 -17.51 6.07
N PHE A 53 -5.68 -16.69 5.60
CA PHE A 53 -4.81 -17.03 4.47
C PHE A 53 -3.43 -17.48 4.93
N SER A 54 -2.92 -18.58 4.34
CA SER A 54 -1.58 -19.10 4.67
C SER A 54 -0.45 -18.37 3.93
N ASN A 55 -0.73 -17.89 2.72
CA ASN A 55 0.19 -17.09 1.90
C ASN A 55 -0.61 -15.97 1.24
N ALA A 56 -0.27 -14.73 1.56
CA ALA A 56 -0.92 -13.58 0.96
C ALA A 56 0.01 -12.37 0.92
N VAL A 57 -0.26 -11.46 0.00
CA VAL A 57 0.34 -10.13 -0.07
C VAL A 57 -0.76 -9.08 -0.11
N PHE A 58 -0.57 -8.01 0.64
CA PHE A 58 -1.45 -6.85 0.64
C PHE A 58 -0.70 -5.66 0.06
N VAL A 59 -1.23 -5.10 -1.01
CA VAL A 59 -0.74 -3.86 -1.60
C VAL A 59 -1.71 -2.76 -1.20
N ASN A 60 -1.22 -1.79 -0.44
CA ASN A 60 -1.99 -0.64 0.01
C ASN A 60 -1.36 0.64 -0.53
N TYR A 61 -2.15 1.42 -1.27
CA TYR A 61 -1.77 2.74 -1.74
C TYR A 61 -2.69 3.77 -1.09
N GLU A 62 -2.16 4.67 -0.28
CA GLU A 62 -2.93 5.76 0.34
C GLU A 62 -1.99 6.85 0.88
N GLN A 63 -2.54 7.82 1.63
CA GLN A 63 -1.78 8.91 2.18
C GLN A 63 -0.72 8.49 3.22
N VAL A 64 0.31 9.31 3.37
CA VAL A 64 1.35 9.23 4.41
C VAL A 64 1.82 10.64 4.77
N ASN A 65 2.61 10.79 5.84
CA ASN A 65 3.18 12.07 6.27
C ASN A 65 2.13 13.16 6.55
N MET A 66 0.93 12.76 7.01
CA MET A 66 -0.22 13.65 7.19
C MET A 66 -0.14 14.58 8.41
N ASN A 67 1.00 14.62 9.11
CA ASN A 67 1.21 15.40 10.33
C ASN A 67 2.08 16.66 10.10
N ASP A 68 1.97 17.24 8.90
CA ASP A 68 2.64 18.49 8.54
C ASP A 68 1.63 19.53 8.00
N ARG A 69 2.14 20.69 7.59
CA ARG A 69 1.31 21.78 7.07
C ARG A 69 0.58 21.42 5.76
N PHE A 70 1.19 20.62 4.90
CA PHE A 70 0.58 20.19 3.65
C PHE A 70 -0.54 19.17 3.92
N GLY A 71 -0.29 18.19 4.80
CA GLY A 71 -1.27 17.25 5.31
C GLY A 71 -2.49 17.95 5.92
N GLU A 72 -2.29 18.99 6.74
CA GLU A 72 -3.39 19.81 7.28
C GLU A 72 -4.24 20.44 6.16
N VAL A 73 -3.60 21.05 5.16
CA VAL A 73 -4.29 21.67 4.02
C VAL A 73 -5.07 20.62 3.24
N MET A 74 -4.47 19.46 2.99
CA MET A 74 -5.09 18.33 2.31
C MET A 74 -6.32 17.82 3.06
N LEU A 75 -6.22 17.63 4.38
CA LEU A 75 -7.34 17.19 5.24
C LEU A 75 -8.47 18.21 5.23
N ASN A 76 -8.16 19.49 5.34
CA ASN A 76 -9.16 20.56 5.31
C ASN A 76 -9.87 20.60 3.94
N ASN A 77 -9.13 20.45 2.84
CA ASN A 77 -9.70 20.39 1.50
C ASN A 77 -10.65 19.20 1.33
N LEU A 78 -10.28 18.01 1.82
CA LEU A 78 -11.14 16.82 1.76
C LEU A 78 -12.40 17.00 2.62
N ARG A 79 -12.24 17.47 3.86
CA ARG A 79 -13.37 17.74 4.77
C ARG A 79 -14.35 18.76 4.19
N SER A 80 -13.85 19.79 3.51
CA SER A 80 -14.69 20.81 2.85
C SER A 80 -15.60 20.22 1.77
N ARG A 81 -15.23 19.05 1.21
CA ARG A 81 -15.98 18.30 0.20
C ARG A 81 -16.82 17.17 0.80
N GLY A 82 -16.99 17.12 2.12
CA GLY A 82 -17.71 16.06 2.82
C GLY A 82 -16.96 14.72 2.89
N CYS A 83 -15.65 14.72 2.64
CA CYS A 83 -14.81 13.53 2.65
C CYS A 83 -13.88 13.56 3.86
N SER A 84 -14.15 12.72 4.87
CA SER A 84 -13.29 12.63 6.06
C SER A 84 -12.44 11.36 6.02
N LEU A 85 -11.16 11.51 6.34
CA LEU A 85 -10.23 10.40 6.50
C LEU A 85 -10.38 9.84 7.92
N ALA A 86 -11.08 8.71 8.07
CA ALA A 86 -11.40 8.11 9.37
C ALA A 86 -10.17 7.49 10.05
N SER A 87 -9.13 7.12 9.28
CA SER A 87 -7.88 6.51 9.77
C SER A 87 -6.65 7.36 9.49
N VAL A 88 -6.74 8.69 9.63
CA VAL A 88 -5.59 9.58 9.41
C VAL A 88 -4.40 9.27 10.33
N GLU A 89 -4.65 8.74 11.53
CA GLU A 89 -3.62 8.32 12.48
C GLU A 89 -2.70 7.21 11.92
N ALA A 90 -3.17 6.40 10.97
CA ALA A 90 -2.34 5.39 10.29
C ALA A 90 -1.43 6.00 9.21
N CYS A 91 -1.67 7.27 8.86
CA CYS A 91 -1.01 7.98 7.76
C CYS A 91 0.00 9.01 8.28
N VAL A 92 0.46 8.87 9.53
CA VAL A 92 1.43 9.82 10.13
C VAL A 92 2.81 9.67 9.50
N SER A 93 3.25 8.44 9.25
CA SER A 93 4.55 8.13 8.63
C SER A 93 4.56 6.72 8.01
N LEU A 94 5.61 6.40 7.25
CA LEU A 94 5.80 5.05 6.71
C LEU A 94 5.90 3.99 7.82
N GLU A 95 6.48 4.34 8.98
CA GLU A 95 6.57 3.45 10.14
C GLU A 95 5.19 3.14 10.72
N THR A 96 4.29 4.12 10.77
CA THR A 96 2.90 3.86 11.22
C THR A 96 2.15 2.98 10.23
N GLN A 97 2.39 3.16 8.92
CA GLN A 97 1.85 2.31 7.86
C GLN A 97 2.34 0.85 8.01
N ILE A 98 3.64 0.66 8.24
CA ILE A 98 4.26 -0.67 8.47
C ILE A 98 3.70 -1.31 9.74
N SER A 99 3.70 -0.56 10.85
CA SER A 99 3.25 -1.06 12.16
C SER A 99 1.82 -1.55 12.12
N ARG A 100 0.93 -0.88 11.37
CA ARG A 100 -0.47 -1.28 11.20
C ARG A 100 -0.63 -2.72 10.69
N PHE A 101 0.25 -3.18 9.79
CA PHE A 101 0.22 -4.56 9.30
C PHE A 101 0.90 -5.52 10.28
N LEU A 102 2.09 -5.19 10.79
CA LEU A 102 2.84 -6.07 11.70
C LEU A 102 2.07 -6.37 12.99
N GLU A 103 1.41 -5.37 13.58
CA GLU A 103 0.52 -5.54 14.75
C GLU A 103 -0.71 -6.42 14.47
N CYS A 104 -1.02 -6.66 13.20
CA CYS A 104 -2.15 -7.46 12.76
C CYS A 104 -1.75 -8.88 12.33
N GLY A 105 -0.55 -9.33 12.67
CA GLY A 105 -0.09 -10.70 12.42
C GLY A 105 0.44 -10.95 11.02
N TRP A 106 0.78 -9.91 10.28
CA TRP A 106 1.50 -10.02 9.01
C TRP A 106 2.98 -10.33 9.28
N SER A 107 3.56 -11.24 8.50
CA SER A 107 4.93 -11.75 8.69
C SER A 107 5.99 -10.69 8.41
N GLY A 108 5.70 -9.76 7.48
CA GLY A 108 6.56 -8.63 7.19
C GLY A 108 5.85 -7.57 6.38
N CYS A 109 6.46 -6.39 6.30
CA CYS A 109 5.90 -5.25 5.60
C CYS A 109 7.00 -4.29 5.15
N ARG A 110 6.84 -3.71 3.97
CA ARG A 110 7.67 -2.64 3.42
C ARG A 110 6.77 -1.50 2.96
N ALA A 111 7.28 -0.28 3.02
CA ALA A 111 6.57 0.90 2.56
C ALA A 111 7.55 1.88 1.94
N TRP A 112 7.09 2.58 0.92
CA TRP A 112 7.83 3.62 0.21
C TRP A 112 6.89 4.80 -0.05
N ASP A 113 7.39 6.02 0.08
CA ASP A 113 6.65 7.17 -0.43
C ASP A 113 6.65 7.17 -1.97
N MET A 114 5.77 7.97 -2.58
CA MET A 114 5.70 7.99 -4.04
C MET A 114 6.88 8.70 -4.70
N VAL A 115 7.71 9.45 -3.95
CA VAL A 115 8.96 9.99 -4.50
C VAL A 115 9.93 8.83 -4.76
N GLN A 116 10.09 7.93 -3.78
CA GLN A 116 10.90 6.73 -3.92
C GLN A 116 10.40 5.83 -5.07
N VAL A 117 9.08 5.62 -5.18
CA VAL A 117 8.47 4.85 -6.28
C VAL A 117 8.71 5.53 -7.63
N TYR A 118 8.51 6.84 -7.74
CA TYR A 118 8.75 7.59 -8.97
C TYR A 118 10.23 7.51 -9.40
N GLN A 119 11.14 7.64 -8.44
CA GLN A 119 12.59 7.54 -8.67
C GLN A 119 13.05 6.11 -8.99
N SER A 120 12.29 5.08 -8.63
CA SER A 120 12.63 3.69 -8.98
C SER A 120 12.24 3.31 -10.40
N LEU A 121 11.40 4.11 -11.08
CA LEU A 121 11.07 3.89 -12.48
C LEU A 121 12.33 3.95 -13.38
N PRO A 122 12.38 3.21 -14.50
CA PRO A 122 13.42 3.41 -15.50
C PRO A 122 13.43 4.86 -15.99
N GLU A 123 14.61 5.42 -16.19
CA GLU A 123 14.77 6.83 -16.63
C GLU A 123 13.99 7.10 -17.94
N ALA A 124 14.03 6.15 -18.88
CA ALA A 124 13.29 6.25 -20.13
C ALA A 124 11.77 6.38 -19.91
N GLU A 125 11.20 5.69 -18.92
CA GLU A 125 9.77 5.77 -18.60
C GLU A 125 9.43 7.11 -17.93
N ARG A 126 10.27 7.61 -17.01
CA ARG A 126 10.08 8.95 -16.45
C ARG A 126 10.09 10.02 -17.53
N GLN A 127 11.12 10.02 -18.39
CA GLN A 127 11.22 10.98 -19.49
C GLN A 127 10.05 10.87 -20.46
N ARG A 128 9.54 9.65 -20.72
CA ARG A 128 8.37 9.44 -21.57
C ARG A 128 7.13 10.08 -20.95
N ILE A 129 6.92 9.94 -19.64
CA ILE A 129 5.79 10.51 -18.90
C ILE A 129 5.90 12.04 -18.82
N GLU A 130 7.06 12.58 -18.45
CA GLU A 130 7.31 14.02 -18.30
C GLU A 130 7.17 14.82 -19.61
N ARG A 131 7.22 14.14 -20.77
CA ARG A 131 7.00 14.77 -22.08
C ARG A 131 5.53 14.86 -22.49
N ILE A 132 4.61 14.20 -21.77
CA ILE A 132 3.18 14.21 -22.10
C ILE A 132 2.59 15.59 -21.84
N GLU A 133 2.94 16.19 -20.70
CA GLU A 133 2.48 17.51 -20.28
C GLU A 133 3.63 18.26 -19.62
N MET A 134 3.81 19.54 -19.99
CA MET A 134 4.84 20.38 -19.40
C MET A 134 4.40 20.81 -18.00
N LEU A 135 5.08 20.30 -16.97
CA LEU A 135 4.89 20.71 -15.58
C LEU A 135 5.95 21.75 -15.22
N ASP A 136 5.51 22.97 -14.95
CA ASP A 136 6.36 24.08 -14.48
C ASP A 136 6.65 24.00 -12.97
N GLU A 137 5.69 23.55 -12.17
CA GLU A 137 5.79 23.44 -10.70
C GLU A 137 6.13 22.02 -10.23
N GLY A 138 7.30 21.50 -10.63
CA GLY A 138 7.77 20.16 -10.23
C GLY A 138 7.88 19.94 -8.71
N GLU A 139 8.12 21.01 -7.94
CA GLU A 139 8.18 20.97 -6.48
C GLU A 139 6.83 20.57 -5.85
N LEU A 140 5.71 21.00 -6.43
CA LEU A 140 4.38 20.62 -5.92
C LEU A 140 4.07 19.15 -6.19
N LEU A 141 4.53 18.61 -7.32
CA LEU A 141 4.40 17.18 -7.60
C LEU A 141 5.22 16.35 -6.60
N LEU A 142 6.46 16.77 -6.31
CA LEU A 142 7.28 16.12 -5.29
C LEU A 142 6.62 16.20 -3.91
N GLN A 143 6.08 17.36 -3.54
CA GLN A 143 5.36 17.52 -2.29
C GLN A 143 4.13 16.61 -2.22
N LEU A 144 3.36 16.49 -3.31
CA LEU A 144 2.24 15.55 -3.40
C LEU A 144 2.72 14.10 -3.24
N PHE A 145 3.81 13.72 -3.91
CA PHE A 145 4.36 12.36 -3.83
C PHE A 145 4.90 12.00 -2.44
N GLN A 146 5.41 12.98 -1.69
CA GLN A 146 5.81 12.78 -0.28
C GLN A 146 4.63 12.45 0.64
N HIS A 147 3.39 12.73 0.21
CA HIS A 147 2.17 12.54 1.00
C HIS A 147 1.33 11.34 0.58
N TYR A 148 1.86 10.50 -0.30
CA TYR A 148 1.30 9.19 -0.63
C TYR A 148 2.37 8.11 -0.50
N CYS A 149 1.94 6.90 -0.17
CA CYS A 149 2.82 5.76 -0.05
C CYS A 149 2.26 4.53 -0.75
N LEU A 150 3.17 3.64 -1.11
CA LEU A 150 2.89 2.27 -1.50
C LEU A 150 3.41 1.34 -0.40
N VAL A 151 2.52 0.53 0.16
CA VAL A 151 2.82 -0.46 1.19
C VAL A 151 2.64 -1.85 0.60
N VAL A 152 3.60 -2.74 0.87
CA VAL A 152 3.53 -4.15 0.55
C VAL A 152 3.76 -4.94 1.84
N ALA A 153 2.71 -5.59 2.33
CA ALA A 153 2.75 -6.50 3.48
C ALA A 153 2.56 -7.94 3.02
N TRP A 154 3.16 -8.90 3.71
CA TRP A 154 3.03 -10.32 3.37
C TRP A 154 2.78 -11.23 4.58
N ILE A 155 2.12 -12.35 4.30
CA ILE A 155 1.93 -13.50 5.19
C ILE A 155 2.63 -14.70 4.57
N GLY A 156 3.35 -15.46 5.38
CA GLY A 156 4.20 -16.56 4.92
C GLY A 156 5.50 -16.04 4.31
N GLU A 157 6.23 -16.90 3.58
CA GLU A 157 7.55 -16.57 3.03
C GLU A 157 7.50 -16.24 1.53
N LEU A 158 6.42 -16.60 0.83
CA LEU A 158 6.34 -16.54 -0.64
C LEU A 158 6.60 -15.13 -1.21
N PHE A 159 6.17 -14.09 -0.49
CA PHE A 159 6.21 -12.70 -0.97
C PHE A 159 7.24 -11.83 -0.23
N GLN A 160 8.12 -12.42 0.57
CA GLN A 160 9.06 -11.68 1.43
C GLN A 160 10.11 -10.86 0.66
N ASP A 161 10.38 -11.25 -0.59
CA ASP A 161 11.42 -10.64 -1.42
C ASP A 161 10.89 -9.46 -2.27
N ILE A 162 9.60 -9.10 -2.20
CA ILE A 162 9.04 -8.01 -3.02
C ILE A 162 9.64 -6.65 -2.66
N GLU A 163 10.26 -5.99 -3.62
CA GLU A 163 10.89 -4.68 -3.46
C GLU A 163 10.64 -3.81 -4.70
N ILE A 164 10.58 -2.49 -4.54
CA ILE A 164 10.36 -1.54 -5.66
C ILE A 164 11.61 -1.33 -6.52
N THR A 165 12.75 -1.96 -6.17
CA THR A 165 14.03 -1.82 -6.88
C THR A 165 14.09 -2.70 -8.12
N CYS A 166 13.47 -2.23 -9.20
CA CYS A 166 13.73 -2.73 -10.55
C CYS A 166 14.92 -2.00 -11.19
N VAL A 167 16.16 -2.23 -10.72
CA VAL A 167 17.35 -2.18 -11.62
C VAL A 167 18.45 -3.19 -11.26
N ASN A 168 18.72 -3.55 -9.99
CA ASN A 168 19.97 -4.29 -9.67
C ASN A 168 19.84 -5.62 -8.91
N VAL A 169 18.63 -6.07 -8.55
CA VAL A 169 18.48 -7.31 -7.74
C VAL A 169 18.46 -8.56 -8.63
N VAL A 170 17.92 -8.49 -9.85
CA VAL A 170 17.89 -9.64 -10.78
C VAL A 170 19.25 -9.86 -11.46
N GLU A 171 19.96 -8.79 -11.86
CA GLU A 171 21.33 -8.92 -12.40
C GLU A 171 22.31 -9.47 -11.36
N LYS A 172 22.20 -9.04 -10.09
CA LYS A 172 23.01 -9.63 -9.01
C LYS A 172 22.67 -11.09 -8.73
N ARG A 173 21.41 -11.53 -8.84
CA ARG A 173 21.07 -12.96 -8.62
C ARG A 173 21.44 -13.86 -9.81
N MET A 174 21.52 -13.34 -11.04
CA MET A 174 22.03 -14.11 -12.18
C MET A 174 23.56 -14.13 -12.29
N SER A 175 24.28 -13.16 -11.72
CA SER A 175 25.75 -13.19 -11.69
C SER A 175 26.32 -14.26 -10.73
N TRP A 176 25.53 -14.78 -9.78
CA TRP A 176 25.95 -15.89 -8.91
C TRP A 176 25.69 -17.29 -9.50
N LEU A 177 24.98 -17.38 -10.63
CA LEU A 177 24.65 -18.66 -11.29
C LEU A 177 25.47 -18.91 -12.56
N ASN A 178 26.28 -17.93 -13.01
CA ASN A 178 27.27 -18.15 -14.07
C ASN A 178 28.57 -18.67 -13.46
N ILE A 179 28.60 -19.99 -13.37
CA ILE A 179 29.78 -20.85 -13.29
C ILE A 179 30.70 -20.50 -14.48
N GLU A 180 31.94 -20.11 -14.20
CA GLU A 180 33.07 -20.37 -15.11
C GLU A 180 33.46 -21.85 -15.01
#